data_AF-A0A5R9NXY0-F1
#
_entry.id   AF-A0A5R9NXY0-F1
#
_cell.length_a   1.000
_cell.length_b   1.000
_cell.length_c   1.000
_cell.angle_alpha   90.00
_cell.angle_beta   90.00
_cell.angle_gamma   90.00
#
_symmetry.space_group_name_H-M   'P 1'
#
loop_
_entity.id
_entity.type
_entity.pdbx_description
1 polymer ?
#
loop_
_entity_poly.entity_id
_entity_poly.type
_entity_poly.pdbx_seq_one_letter_code
_entity_poly.pdbx_strand_id
1 'polypeptide(L)'
;MPLKVLLSNVGNPDHRQDPGRPLYGTRSGYWVEVADIEAASKACRDYIAENDLGGGNWPHAEVRDVETDEVVGHISYNGRFWEKEPSAPAPGM
;
A
#
# COMPACT_ATOMS: atom_id res chain seq x y z
N MET A 1 3.38 10.08 14.94
CA MET A 1 4.59 9.45 14.38
C MET A 1 4.47 9.58 12.88
N PRO A 2 5.44 10.21 12.19
CA PRO A 2 5.40 10.28 10.74
C PRO A 2 5.42 8.87 10.16
N LEU A 3 4.51 8.58 9.24
CA LEU A 3 4.39 7.30 8.56
C LEU A 3 4.76 7.49 7.09
N LYS A 4 5.03 6.40 6.40
CA LYS A 4 5.10 6.38 4.94
C LYS A 4 4.27 5.23 4.40
N VAL A 5 3.64 5.47 3.26
CA VAL A 5 2.75 4.51 2.60
C VAL A 5 3.27 4.21 1.20
N LEU A 6 3.27 2.93 0.82
CA LEU A 6 3.67 2.48 -0.51
C LEU A 6 2.50 2.62 -1.48
N LEU A 7 2.63 3.53 -2.44
CA LEU A 7 1.70 3.65 -3.56
C LEU A 7 2.22 2.82 -4.73
N SER A 8 1.57 1.68 -4.97
CA SER A 8 1.89 0.77 -6.07
C SER A 8 0.63 0.21 -6.68
N ASN A 9 0.75 -0.27 -7.92
CA ASN A 9 -0.30 -0.97 -8.64
C ASN A 9 0.33 -2.01 -9.55
N VAL A 10 -0.51 -2.92 -10.05
CA VAL A 10 -0.17 -3.95 -11.02
C VAL A 10 -1.22 -4.01 -12.13
N GLY A 11 -0.89 -4.65 -13.25
CA GLY A 11 -1.88 -5.00 -14.26
C GLY A 11 -2.90 -6.02 -13.74
N ASN A 12 -4.16 -5.87 -14.17
CA ASN A 12 -5.22 -6.83 -13.92
C ASN A 12 -5.32 -7.86 -15.07
N PRO A 13 -5.07 -9.16 -14.83
CA PRO A 13 -5.19 -10.22 -15.83
C PRO A 13 -6.58 -10.34 -16.45
N ASP A 14 -7.64 -10.00 -15.71
CA ASP A 14 -9.02 -10.02 -16.20
C ASP A 14 -9.20 -9.05 -17.39
N HIS A 15 -8.36 -8.01 -17.44
CA HIS A 15 -8.33 -6.99 -18.48
C HIS A 15 -7.19 -7.23 -19.49
N ARG A 16 -6.58 -8.43 -19.49
CA ARG A 16 -5.41 -8.81 -20.31
C ARG A 16 -4.17 -7.92 -20.08
N GLN A 17 -4.02 -7.40 -18.87
CA GLN A 17 -2.84 -6.66 -18.44
C GLN A 17 -1.85 -7.60 -17.74
N ASP A 18 -0.59 -7.19 -17.64
CA ASP A 18 0.48 -7.98 -17.02
C ASP A 18 0.52 -7.74 -15.49
N PRO A 19 0.22 -8.74 -14.64
CA PRO A 19 0.24 -8.60 -13.18
C PRO A 19 1.65 -8.50 -12.58
N GLY A 20 2.69 -8.82 -13.36
CA GLY A 20 4.08 -8.64 -12.96
C GLY A 20 4.60 -7.21 -13.17
N ARG A 21 3.79 -6.31 -13.72
CA ARG A 21 4.17 -4.95 -14.08
C ARG A 21 3.14 -3.93 -13.60
N PRO A 22 3.57 -2.68 -13.35
CA PRO A 22 2.63 -1.58 -13.13
C PRO A 22 1.63 -1.43 -14.28
N LEU A 23 0.43 -0.96 -13.95
CA LEU A 23 -0.56 -0.54 -14.94
C LEU A 23 0.06 0.50 -15.87
N TYR A 24 0.00 0.24 -17.18
CA TYR A 24 0.59 1.10 -18.18
C TYR A 24 0.10 2.54 -18.07
N GLY A 25 1.02 3.51 -18.16
CA GLY A 25 0.69 4.95 -18.08
C GLY A 25 0.56 5.50 -16.66
N THR A 26 0.70 4.67 -15.62
CA THR A 26 0.63 5.10 -14.23
C THR A 26 2.01 5.14 -13.57
N ARG A 27 2.18 6.03 -12.60
CA ARG A 27 3.32 5.99 -11.68
C ARG A 27 3.03 4.95 -10.61
N SER A 28 4.00 4.11 -10.25
CA SER A 28 3.82 3.02 -9.28
C SER A 28 5.13 2.72 -8.55
N GLY A 29 5.05 2.17 -7.35
CA GLY A 29 6.19 1.65 -6.60
C GLY A 29 6.98 2.72 -5.86
N TYR A 30 6.30 3.72 -5.27
CA TYR A 30 6.94 4.81 -4.55
C TYR A 30 6.31 5.06 -3.17
N TRP A 31 7.13 5.55 -2.25
CA TRP A 31 6.72 5.89 -0.89
C TRP A 31 6.26 7.34 -0.81
N VAL A 32 5.22 7.59 -0.01
CA VAL A 32 4.74 8.93 0.35
C VAL A 32 4.73 9.06 1.87
N GLU A 33 5.43 10.06 2.40
CA GLU A 33 5.38 10.41 3.83
C GLU A 33 4.06 11.10 4.17
N VAL A 34 3.48 10.74 5.32
CA VAL A 34 2.18 11.18 5.81
C VAL A 34 2.20 11.34 7.32
N ALA A 35 1.34 12.21 7.84
CA ALA A 35 1.35 12.55 9.27
C ALA A 35 0.79 11.43 10.17
N ASP A 36 -0.16 10.64 9.66
CA ASP A 36 -0.91 9.62 10.39
C ASP A 36 -1.61 8.62 9.45
N ILE A 37 -2.36 7.69 10.05
CA ILE A 37 -3.09 6.63 9.34
C ILE A 37 -4.24 7.20 8.48
N GLU A 38 -4.88 8.30 8.91
CA GLU A 38 -5.96 8.91 8.14
C GLU A 38 -5.42 9.53 6.85
N ALA A 39 -4.30 10.25 6.94
CA ALA A 39 -3.57 10.77 5.79
C ALA A 39 -3.06 9.65 4.88
N ALA A 40 -2.57 8.54 5.43
CA ALA A 40 -2.20 7.35 4.65
C ALA A 40 -3.41 6.78 3.89
N SER A 41 -4.54 6.60 4.56
CA SER A 41 -5.80 6.11 3.97
C SER A 41 -6.30 7.03 2.86
N LYS A 42 -6.22 8.35 3.08
CA LYS A 42 -6.55 9.35 2.07
C LYS A 42 -5.63 9.24 0.86
N ALA A 43 -4.32 9.18 1.06
CA ALA A 43 -3.34 9.07 -0.02
C ALA A 43 -3.57 7.83 -0.90
N CYS A 44 -3.90 6.68 -0.29
CA CYS A 44 -4.26 5.46 -1.03
C CYS A 44 -5.52 5.65 -1.88
N ARG A 45 -6.58 6.24 -1.30
CA ARG A 45 -7.85 6.44 -2.02
C ARG A 45 -7.73 7.47 -3.14
N ASP A 46 -6.98 8.54 -2.92
CA ASP A 46 -6.67 9.53 -3.96
C ASP A 46 -5.90 8.86 -5.10
N TYR A 47 -4.84 8.09 -4.79
CA TYR A 47 -4.06 7.36 -5.79
C TYR A 47 -4.89 6.35 -6.61
N ILE A 48 -5.80 5.61 -5.95
CA ILE A 48 -6.74 4.70 -6.61
C ILE A 48 -7.63 5.46 -7.59
N ALA A 49 -8.19 6.61 -7.18
CA ALA A 49 -9.08 7.41 -8.02
C ALA A 49 -8.33 8.08 -9.18
N GLU A 50 -7.14 8.63 -8.93
CA GLU A 50 -6.31 9.31 -9.93
C GLU A 50 -5.87 8.37 -11.08
N ASN A 51 -5.69 7.08 -10.78
CA ASN A 51 -5.22 6.09 -11.74
C ASN A 51 -6.33 5.12 -12.21
N ASP A 52 -7.59 5.38 -11.83
CA ASP A 52 -8.76 4.54 -12.16
C ASP A 52 -8.55 3.04 -11.84
N LEU A 53 -8.05 2.76 -10.63
CA LEU A 53 -7.66 1.40 -10.23
C LEU A 53 -8.85 0.63 -9.67
N GLY A 54 -9.05 -0.59 -10.17
CA GLY A 54 -9.90 -1.59 -9.51
C GLY A 54 -9.13 -2.40 -8.47
N GLY A 55 -9.83 -3.21 -7.67
CA GLY A 55 -9.21 -4.10 -6.69
C GLY A 55 -8.24 -5.13 -7.29
N GLY A 56 -8.41 -5.49 -8.58
CA GLY A 56 -7.46 -6.34 -9.31
C GLY A 56 -6.16 -5.61 -9.70
N ASN A 57 -6.15 -4.28 -9.73
CA ASN A 57 -4.96 -3.47 -9.99
C ASN A 57 -4.23 -3.05 -8.70
N TRP A 58 -4.92 -3.03 -7.56
CA TRP A 58 -4.42 -2.50 -6.31
C TRP A 58 -4.69 -3.47 -5.15
N PRO A 59 -3.72 -4.32 -4.77
CA PRO A 59 -3.95 -5.35 -3.75
C PRO A 59 -4.02 -4.79 -2.33
N HIS A 60 -3.05 -3.97 -1.93
CA HIS A 60 -3.00 -3.22 -0.66
C HIS A 60 -1.82 -2.23 -0.71
N ALA A 61 -1.75 -1.32 0.26
CA ALA A 61 -0.56 -0.50 0.50
C ALA A 61 0.06 -0.80 1.85
N GLU A 62 1.35 -1.10 1.84
CA GLU A 62 2.16 -1.23 3.04
C GLU A 62 2.35 0.14 3.70
N VAL A 63 2.25 0.18 5.04
CA VAL A 63 2.50 1.38 5.85
C VAL A 63 3.68 1.08 6.77
N ARG A 64 4.64 1.99 6.80
CA ARG A 64 5.84 1.92 7.65
C ARG A 64 5.98 3.14 8.53
N ASP A 65 6.64 2.96 9.66
CA ASP A 65 7.19 4.07 10.43
C ASP A 65 8.34 4.72 9.64
N VAL A 66 8.42 6.06 9.64
CA VAL A 66 9.47 6.77 8.89
C VAL A 66 10.82 6.66 9.56
N GLU A 67 10.88 6.61 10.90
CA GLU A 67 12.11 6.62 11.66
C GLU A 67 12.75 5.23 11.70
N THR A 68 11.95 4.18 11.92
CA THR A 68 12.45 2.81 12.04
C THR A 68 12.42 2.01 10.74
N ASP A 69 11.69 2.49 9.72
CA ASP A 69 11.35 1.73 8.51
C ASP A 69 10.60 0.41 8.78
N GLU A 70 10.09 0.21 10.01
CA GLU A 70 9.35 -0.98 10.36
C GLU A 70 7.92 -0.92 9.79
N VAL A 71 7.44 -2.05 9.27
CA VAL A 71 6.06 -2.20 8.83
C VAL A 71 5.13 -2.15 10.04
N VAL A 72 4.25 -1.15 10.06
CA VAL A 72 3.23 -0.97 11.10
C VAL A 72 1.90 -1.60 10.72
N GLY A 73 1.67 -1.83 9.42
CA GLY A 73 0.44 -2.43 8.92
C GLY A 73 0.26 -2.22 7.42
N HIS A 74 -0.98 -2.36 6.96
CA HIS A 74 -1.34 -2.07 5.57
C HIS A 74 -2.74 -1.47 5.46
N ILE A 75 -3.00 -0.80 4.33
CA ILE A 75 -4.31 -0.26 3.98
C ILE A 75 -4.94 -1.13 2.89
N SER A 76 -6.16 -1.58 3.11
CA SER A 76 -6.97 -2.27 2.09
C SER A 76 -7.67 -1.29 1.16
N TYR A 77 -8.14 -1.79 0.01
CA TYR A 77 -8.74 -0.99 -1.06
C TYR A 77 -9.80 0.03 -0.60
N ASN A 78 -10.62 -0.34 0.39
CA ASN A 78 -11.65 0.54 0.96
C ASN A 78 -11.12 1.63 1.93
N GLY A 79 -9.81 1.75 2.09
CA GLY A 79 -9.16 2.70 2.99
C GLY A 79 -9.04 2.23 4.45
N ARG A 80 -9.46 1.00 4.78
CA ARG A 80 -9.30 0.45 6.13
C ARG A 80 -7.84 0.11 6.42
N PHE A 81 -7.35 0.53 7.58
CA PHE A 81 -6.05 0.13 8.10
C PHE A 81 -6.13 -1.20 8.86
N TRP A 82 -5.12 -2.02 8.66
CA TRP A 82 -4.91 -3.29 9.33
C TRP A 82 -3.52 -3.27 9.96
N GLU A 83 -3.49 -3.26 11.29
CA GLU A 83 -2.25 -3.29 12.06
C GLU A 83 -1.51 -4.61 11.82
N LYS A 84 -0.19 -4.55 11.72
CA LYS A 84 0.65 -5.75 11.61
C LYS A 84 0.55 -6.52 12.92
N GLU A 85 0.20 -7.81 12.86
CA GLU A 85 0.25 -8.64 14.06
C GLU A 85 1.70 -8.68 14.59
N PRO A 86 1.90 -8.56 15.90
CA PRO A 86 3.22 -8.74 16.49
C PRO A 86 3.71 -10.14 16.13
N SER A 87 4.85 -10.23 15.44
CA SER A 87 5.45 -11.51 15.16
C SER A 87 5.78 -12.19 16.48
N ALA A 88 5.26 -13.39 16.71
CA ALA A 88 5.68 -14.20 17.84
C ALA A 88 7.23 -14.27 17.85
N PRO A 89 7.88 -14.13 19.02
CA PRO A 89 9.32 -14.30 19.09
C PRO A 89 9.65 -15.67 18.49
N ALA A 90 10.69 -15.72 17.65
CA ALA A 90 11.18 -16.98 17.13
C ALA A 90 11.37 -17.96 18.30
N PRO A 91 10.92 -19.22 18.21
CA PRO A 91 11.21 -20.20 19.24
C PRO A 91 12.73 -20.20 19.46
N GLY A 92 13.14 -19.99 20.72
CA GLY A 92 14.53 -19.71 21.07
C GLY A 92 15.51 -20.65 20.36
N MET A 93 16.54 -20.05 19.74
CA MET A 93 17.75 -20.75 19.32
C MET A 93 18.53 -21.25 20.53
#